data_AF-A0ABD0NXF4-F1
#
_entry.id   AF-A0ABD0NXF4-F1
#
_cell.length_a   1.000
_cell.length_b   1.000
_cell.length_c   1.000
_cell.angle_alpha   90.00
_cell.angle_beta   90.00
_cell.angle_gamma   90.00
#
_symmetry.space_group_name_H-M   'P 1'
#
loop_
_entity.id
_entity.type
_entity.pdbx_description
1 polymer ?
#
loop_
_entity_poly.entity_id
_entity_poly.type
_entity_poly.pdbx_seq_one_letter_code
_entity_poly.pdbx_strand_id
1 'polypeptide(L)' 'ISDIQVNGQSDDMTAKEKLLLWSQRMVEGYPGLRCDNFTTSWRDGKLFNAIIHKH' A
#
# COMPACT_ATOMS: atom_id res chain seq x y z
N ILE A 1 3.59 18.49 5.49
CA ILE A 1 3.18 17.15 5.01
C ILE A 1 4.18 16.17 5.59
N SER A 2 3.72 15.15 6.31
CA SER A 2 4.56 14.18 7.01
C SER A 2 5.43 13.41 6.01
N ASP A 3 6.70 13.21 6.35
CA ASP A 3 7.63 12.46 5.51
C ASP A 3 7.27 10.97 5.54
N ILE A 4 6.76 10.44 4.42
CA ILE A 4 6.52 9.01 4.26
C ILE A 4 7.84 8.40 3.78
N GLN A 5 8.37 7.43 4.53
CA GLN A 5 9.61 6.75 4.21
C GLN A 5 9.34 5.27 3.98
N VAL A 6 9.54 4.82 2.75
CA VAL A 6 9.35 3.43 2.31
C VAL A 6 10.64 2.96 1.66
N ASN A 7 11.15 1.78 2.01
CA ASN A 7 12.40 1.27 1.40
C ASN A 7 12.27 1.28 -0.15
N GLY A 8 13.30 1.59 -0.92
CA GLY A 8 13.21 1.57 -2.39
C GLY A 8 12.20 2.56 -3.03
N GLN A 9 11.74 3.57 -2.27
CA GLN A 9 11.13 4.76 -2.88
C GLN A 9 12.18 5.60 -3.58
N SER A 10 11.79 6.35 -4.61
CA SER A 10 12.62 7.40 -5.21
C SER A 10 12.24 8.78 -4.66
N ASP A 11 13.19 9.73 -4.75
CA ASP A 11 13.02 11.07 -4.18
C ASP A 11 11.97 11.92 -4.92
N ASP A 12 11.69 11.59 -6.18
CA ASP A 12 10.69 12.23 -7.04
C ASP A 12 9.26 11.72 -6.80
N MET A 13 9.07 10.69 -5.97
CA MET A 13 7.73 10.17 -5.67
C MET A 13 6.93 11.14 -4.80
N THR A 14 5.69 11.37 -5.21
CA THR A 14 4.68 12.03 -4.39
C THR A 14 4.35 11.21 -3.14
N ALA A 15 3.81 11.86 -2.11
CA ALA A 15 3.32 11.17 -0.91
C ALA A 15 2.29 10.07 -1.23
N LYS A 16 1.46 10.29 -2.26
CA LYS A 16 0.47 9.30 -2.72
C LYS A 16 1.14 8.06 -3.30
N GLU A 17 2.16 8.23 -4.13
CA GLU A 17 2.91 7.11 -4.72
C GLU A 17 3.70 6.34 -3.65
N LYS A 18 4.31 7.05 -2.69
CA LYS A 18 4.98 6.43 -1.55
C LYS A 18 4.01 5.58 -0.73
N LEU A 19 2.81 6.09 -0.45
CA LEU A 19 1.78 5.34 0.26
C LEU A 19 1.28 4.13 -0.57
N LEU A 20 1.21 4.24 -1.89
CA LEU A 20 0.81 3.13 -2.76
C LEU A 20 1.84 2.01 -2.71
N LEU A 21 3.13 2.37 -2.80
CA LEU A 21 4.25 1.43 -2.67
C LEU A 21 4.24 0.72 -1.31
N TRP A 22 4.01 1.47 -0.22
CA TRP A 22 3.86 0.87 1.11
C TRP A 22 2.68 -0.10 1.14
N SER A 23 1.51 0.30 0.62
CA SER A 23 0.30 -0.52 0.63
C SER A 23 0.50 -1.84 -0.12
N GLN A 24 1.20 -1.81 -1.26
CA GLN A 24 1.57 -3.00 -2.04
C GLN A 24 2.42 -3.98 -1.23
N ARG A 25 3.41 -3.47 -0.48
CA ARG A 25 4.29 -4.30 0.36
C ARG A 25 3.59 -4.89 1.57
N MET A 26 2.61 -4.17 2.13
CA MET A 26 1.85 -4.69 3.24
C MET A 26 1.03 -5.91 2.85
N VAL A 27 0.61 -6.02 1.59
CA VAL A 27 -0.16 -7.18 1.11
C VAL A 27 0.67 -8.18 0.32
N GLU A 28 1.98 -7.96 0.19
CA GLU A 28 2.90 -8.95 -0.35
C GLU A 28 2.84 -10.24 0.50
N GLY A 29 2.62 -11.37 -0.17
CA GLY A 29 2.44 -12.67 0.45
C GLY A 29 0.98 -13.09 0.68
N TYR A 30 -0.02 -12.20 0.52
CA TYR A 30 -1.43 -12.57 0.59
C TYR A 30 -1.96 -13.02 -0.78
N PRO A 31 -2.33 -14.30 -0.97
CA PRO A 31 -2.78 -14.80 -2.27
C PRO A 31 -4.03 -14.07 -2.77
N GLY A 32 -3.99 -13.60 -4.02
CA GLY A 32 -5.11 -12.93 -4.66
C GLY A 32 -5.37 -11.49 -4.22
N LEU A 33 -4.47 -10.87 -3.44
CA LEU A 33 -4.53 -9.45 -3.11
C LEU A 33 -3.51 -8.63 -3.88
N ARG A 34 -3.95 -7.48 -4.40
CA ARG A 34 -3.12 -6.49 -5.08
C ARG A 34 -3.66 -5.08 -4.82
N CYS A 35 -2.77 -4.12 -4.57
CA CYS A 35 -3.11 -2.72 -4.41
C CYS A 35 -2.58 -1.92 -5.59
N ASP A 36 -3.46 -1.47 -6.49
CA ASP A 36 -3.07 -0.69 -7.67
C ASP A 36 -3.48 0.77 -7.57
N ASN A 37 -4.45 1.07 -6.69
CA ASN A 37 -5.02 2.39 -6.53
C ASN A 37 -5.69 2.54 -5.16
N PHE A 38 -6.12 3.77 -4.86
CA PHE A 38 -6.86 4.10 -3.63
C PHE A 38 -8.38 4.15 -3.82
N THR A 39 -8.90 3.47 -4.84
CA THR A 39 -10.35 3.44 -5.13
C THR A 39 -10.85 2.00 -5.20
N THR A 40 -10.73 1.34 -6.35
CA THR A 40 -11.27 -0.01 -6.57
C THR A 40 -10.55 -1.09 -5.77
N SER A 41 -9.23 -0.96 -5.54
CA SER A 41 -8.48 -1.98 -4.78
C SER A 41 -8.92 -2.07 -3.31
N TRP A 42 -9.52 -1.02 -2.76
CA TRP A 42 -9.97 -0.96 -1.36
C TRP A 42 -11.47 -1.25 -1.19
N ARG A 43 -12.21 -1.34 -2.30
CA ARG A 43 -13.68 -1.38 -2.29
C ARG A 43 -14.24 -2.60 -1.56
N ASP A 44 -13.58 -3.75 -1.65
CA ASP A 44 -14.03 -5.00 -1.04
C ASP A 44 -13.55 -5.18 0.41
N GLY A 45 -12.76 -4.22 0.93
CA GLY A 45 -12.24 -4.22 2.29
C GLY A 45 -11.12 -5.24 2.57
N LYS A 46 -10.76 -6.12 1.62
CA LYS A 46 -9.77 -7.16 1.89
C LYS A 46 -8.36 -6.62 2.11
N LEU A 47 -7.96 -5.58 1.37
CA LEU A 47 -6.69 -4.91 1.59
C LEU A 47 -6.57 -4.38 3.01
N PHE A 48 -7.63 -3.76 3.54
CA PHE A 48 -7.65 -3.22 4.89
C PHE A 48 -7.47 -4.34 5.93
N ASN A 49 -8.19 -5.44 5.76
CA ASN A 49 -8.06 -6.63 6.63
C ASN A 49 -6.66 -7.24 6.57
N ALA A 50 -6.06 -7.36 5.38
CA ALA A 50 -4.72 -7.92 5.22
C ALA A 50 -3.63 -7.06 5.86
N ILE A 51 -3.76 -5.72 5.77
CA ILE A 51 -2.83 -4.79 6.42
C ILE A 51 -2.90 -4.92 7.94
N ILE A 52 -4.11 -4.99 8.50
CA ILE A 52 -4.29 -5.21 9.95
C ILE A 52 -3.72 -6.55 10.37
N HIS A 53 -4.01 -7.62 9.64
CA HIS A 53 -3.55 -8.97 9.98
C HIS A 53 -2.02 -9.13 9.94
N LYS A 54 -1.31 -8.30 9.17
CA LYS A 54 0.16 -8.33 9.12
C LYS A 54 0.84 -7.78 10.38
N HIS A 55 0.08 -7.16 11.29
CA HIS A 55 0.53 -6.53 12.53
C HIS A 55 -0.10 -7.16 13.76
#